data_AF-A0A7C2DM15-F1
#
_entry.id   AF-A0A7C2DM15-F1
#
_cell.length_a   1.000
_cell.length_b   1.000
_cell.length_c   1.000
_cell.angle_alpha   90.00
_cell.angle_beta   90.00
_cell.angle_gamma   90.00
#
_symmetry.space_group_name_H-M   'P 1'
#
loop_
_entity.id
_entity.type
_entity.pdbx_description
1 polymer ?
#
loop_
_entity_poly.entity_id
_entity_poly.type
_entity_poly.pdbx_seq_one_letter_code
_entity_poly.pdbx_strand_id
1 'polypeptide(L)'
;MMRGRVRGAGASTRRHLVRRERGKGRRLLRAAWVALVAVVLWHPAPVALAGEGTATLAADPARLVVGEPVALSGGLDAGPSCTAGREVVLETLPAGAAAWSPQAAGTTDPAGGFSFTISPAASARYRATFPAAPPCPAVSSPEVAVEVAARVELAAPSSARAGACPRVVVSVEPPKPGGPVVLELRRGDRWVEVGREALGDGSRAGFRPCFGFDDLGTALLRASWPGDPGNAAGAGEAAVEVVRAAWMARVDGLVAGRSVSVAVADDGVFLYRHLDAAPRTPASNEKLLLSMALLDALGPDHRVSTA
;
A
#
# COMPACT_ATOMS: atom_id res chain seq x y z
N MET A 1 11.26 55.18 -57.05
CA MET A 1 9.82 54.89 -56.92
C MET A 1 9.45 54.95 -55.44
N MET A 2 8.49 55.83 -55.13
CA MET A 2 7.71 56.08 -53.89
C MET A 2 8.26 55.58 -52.54
N ARG A 3 8.81 56.48 -51.69
CA ARG A 3 8.13 57.27 -50.61
C ARG A 3 7.51 56.35 -49.54
N GLY A 4 7.93 56.24 -48.28
CA GLY A 4 8.54 57.21 -47.36
C GLY A 4 7.46 57.91 -46.51
N ARG A 5 7.33 57.59 -45.21
CA ARG A 5 7.09 58.58 -44.13
C ARG A 5 7.00 57.98 -42.71
N VAL A 6 7.85 58.52 -41.85
CA VAL A 6 7.67 58.68 -40.41
C VAL A 6 6.68 59.83 -40.13
N ARG A 7 5.76 59.66 -39.18
CA ARG A 7 5.09 60.66 -38.30
C ARG A 7 4.57 59.86 -37.09
N GLY A 8 4.69 60.24 -35.81
CA GLY A 8 4.93 61.54 -35.19
C GLY A 8 3.70 62.01 -34.40
N ALA A 9 3.76 61.83 -33.08
CA ALA A 9 3.14 62.62 -31.98
C ALA A 9 1.61 62.75 -31.81
N GLY A 10 1.18 62.78 -30.53
CA GLY A 10 -0.13 63.29 -30.06
C GLY A 10 -0.82 62.34 -29.05
N ALA A 11 -0.51 62.40 -27.75
CA ALA A 11 -1.13 63.25 -26.73
C ALA A 11 -2.55 62.83 -26.25
N SER A 12 -2.59 62.47 -24.96
CA SER A 12 -3.56 62.92 -23.95
C SER A 12 -5.03 62.45 -23.96
N THR A 13 -5.36 61.72 -22.88
CA THR A 13 -6.58 61.79 -22.03
C THR A 13 -7.96 61.53 -22.64
N ARG A 14 -8.66 60.51 -22.11
CA ARG A 14 -9.81 60.72 -21.20
C ARG A 14 -10.22 59.42 -20.50
N ARG A 15 -10.39 59.57 -19.19
CA ARG A 15 -11.03 58.62 -18.28
C ARG A 15 -12.50 58.47 -18.65
N HIS A 16 -13.02 57.25 -18.65
CA HIS A 16 -14.39 57.02 -18.21
C HIS A 16 -14.41 55.86 -17.22
N LEU A 17 -14.75 56.24 -15.99
CA LEU A 17 -15.20 55.38 -14.92
C LEU A 17 -16.40 54.56 -15.40
N VAL A 18 -16.35 53.24 -15.22
CA VAL A 18 -17.56 52.48 -14.92
C VAL A 18 -17.40 51.91 -13.51
N ARG A 19 -18.37 52.35 -12.72
CA ARG A 19 -18.55 52.24 -11.29
C ARG A 19 -19.57 51.12 -11.07
N ARG A 20 -19.38 50.36 -9.97
CA ARG A 20 -20.43 49.69 -9.17
C ARG A 20 -21.07 48.43 -9.82
N GLU A 21 -21.45 47.37 -9.11
CA GLU A 21 -21.78 47.19 -7.68
C GLU A 21 -21.35 45.82 -7.12
N ARG A 22 -21.13 45.83 -5.80
CA ARG A 22 -21.07 44.66 -4.92
C ARG A 22 -22.45 44.01 -4.83
N GLY A 23 -22.55 42.72 -5.13
CA GLY A 23 -23.70 41.87 -4.80
C GLY A 23 -23.30 40.80 -3.79
N LYS A 24 -23.78 40.95 -2.55
CA LYS A 24 -23.72 39.95 -1.49
C LYS A 24 -24.54 38.71 -1.89
N GLY A 25 -24.06 37.54 -1.48
CA GLY A 25 -24.95 36.60 -0.79
C GLY A 25 -25.04 35.18 -1.32
N ARG A 26 -24.92 34.28 -0.35
CA ARG A 26 -25.52 32.94 -0.24
C ARG A 26 -24.69 31.79 -0.81
N ARG A 27 -23.88 31.24 0.09
CA ARG A 27 -23.48 29.84 0.14
C ARG A 27 -24.74 28.98 -0.08
N LEU A 28 -24.80 28.30 -1.21
CA LEU A 28 -25.79 27.26 -1.46
C LEU A 28 -25.25 25.94 -0.88
N LEU A 29 -25.70 25.63 0.33
CA LEU A 29 -25.67 24.28 0.87
C LEU A 29 -26.57 23.42 -0.04
N ARG A 30 -25.96 22.55 -0.85
CA ARG A 30 -26.69 21.49 -1.54
C ARG A 30 -26.98 20.38 -0.53
N ALA A 31 -28.12 20.49 0.14
CA ALA A 31 -28.74 19.38 0.85
C ALA A 31 -29.24 18.37 -0.20
N ALA A 32 -28.52 17.27 -0.37
CA ALA A 32 -29.00 16.12 -1.13
C ALA A 32 -29.97 15.35 -0.24
N TRP A 33 -31.26 15.49 -0.52
CA TRP A 33 -32.31 14.65 0.07
C TRP A 33 -32.24 13.27 -0.58
N VAL A 34 -31.79 12.28 0.18
CA VAL A 34 -31.97 10.87 -0.19
C VAL A 34 -33.38 10.46 0.24
N ALA A 35 -34.28 10.32 -0.73
CA ALA A 35 -35.58 9.71 -0.49
C ALA A 35 -35.38 8.20 -0.29
N LEU A 36 -35.53 7.76 0.95
CA LEU A 36 -35.50 6.36 1.34
C LEU A 36 -36.88 5.76 1.03
N VAL A 37 -37.05 5.20 -0.16
CA VAL A 37 -38.24 4.39 -0.50
C VAL A 37 -38.06 3.03 0.15
N ALA A 38 -38.66 2.84 1.33
CA ALA A 38 -38.81 1.53 1.93
C ALA A 38 -39.88 0.75 1.15
N VAL A 39 -39.46 -0.09 0.21
CA VAL A 39 -40.33 -1.14 -0.34
C VAL A 39 -40.44 -2.22 0.73
N VAL A 40 -41.51 -2.17 1.53
CA VAL A 40 -41.89 -3.26 2.43
C VAL A 40 -42.47 -4.37 1.55
N LEU A 41 -41.59 -5.27 1.06
CA LEU A 41 -42.02 -6.54 0.51
C LEU A 41 -42.48 -7.41 1.68
N TRP A 42 -43.80 -7.47 1.86
CA TRP A 42 -44.45 -8.36 2.81
C TRP A 42 -44.27 -9.81 2.32
N HIS A 43 -43.14 -10.41 2.68
CA HIS A 43 -42.99 -11.85 2.62
C HIS A 43 -43.73 -12.42 3.83
N PRO A 44 -44.62 -13.41 3.69
CA PRO A 44 -45.08 -14.16 4.84
C PRO A 44 -43.83 -14.78 5.47
N ALA A 45 -43.53 -14.40 6.71
CA ALA A 45 -42.52 -15.09 7.49
C ALA A 45 -42.90 -16.58 7.48
N PRO A 46 -41.98 -17.51 7.15
CA PRO A 46 -42.23 -18.91 7.41
C PRO A 46 -42.55 -19.01 8.91
N VAL A 47 -43.74 -19.53 9.22
CA VAL A 47 -44.12 -19.83 10.59
C VAL A 47 -43.13 -20.91 11.03
N ALA A 48 -42.14 -20.52 11.84
CA ALA A 48 -41.26 -21.46 12.50
C ALA A 48 -42.15 -22.41 13.30
N LEU A 49 -42.05 -23.70 13.00
CA LEU A 49 -42.72 -24.72 13.80
C LEU A 49 -42.21 -24.55 15.23
N ALA A 50 -43.14 -24.36 16.17
CA ALA A 50 -42.83 -24.31 17.60
C ALA A 50 -42.11 -25.62 17.98
N GLY A 51 -40.79 -25.55 18.10
CA GLY A 51 -39.92 -26.72 18.28
C GLY A 51 -38.51 -26.55 17.72
N GLU A 52 -38.28 -25.65 16.76
CA GLU A 52 -36.95 -25.45 16.16
C GLU A 52 -36.24 -24.25 16.79
N GLY A 53 -35.21 -24.52 17.61
CA GLY A 53 -34.32 -23.46 18.09
C GLY A 53 -33.54 -22.84 16.94
N THR A 54 -33.20 -21.55 17.04
CA THR A 54 -32.36 -20.86 16.06
C THR A 54 -31.01 -20.52 16.69
N ALA A 55 -29.94 -20.49 15.88
CA ALA A 55 -28.62 -20.13 16.36
C ALA A 55 -27.97 -19.11 15.42
N THR A 56 -27.13 -18.26 16.01
CA THR A 56 -26.31 -17.28 15.30
C THR A 56 -24.83 -17.56 15.52
N LEU A 57 -24.01 -17.15 14.57
CA LEU A 57 -22.56 -17.13 14.68
C LEU A 57 -22.05 -15.90 13.93
N ALA A 58 -21.07 -15.22 14.50
CA ALA A 58 -20.36 -14.10 13.89
C ALA A 58 -18.86 -14.23 14.18
N ALA A 59 -18.03 -13.74 13.26
CA ALA A 59 -16.59 -13.66 13.40
C ALA A 59 -16.15 -12.20 13.53
N ASP A 60 -15.29 -11.92 14.50
CA ASP A 60 -14.68 -10.61 14.69
C ASP A 60 -13.17 -10.73 15.01
N PRO A 61 -12.27 -10.28 14.11
CA PRO A 61 -12.55 -9.84 12.74
C PRO A 61 -12.81 -11.03 11.79
N ALA A 62 -13.58 -10.81 10.71
CA ALA A 62 -13.79 -11.82 9.66
C ALA A 62 -12.61 -11.96 8.67
N ARG A 63 -11.64 -11.03 8.73
CA ARG A 63 -10.39 -11.06 7.97
C ARG A 63 -9.21 -10.80 8.91
N LEU A 64 -8.19 -11.64 8.84
CA LEU A 64 -7.02 -11.55 9.70
C LEU A 64 -5.75 -12.04 9.00
N VAL A 65 -4.59 -11.70 9.56
CA VAL A 65 -3.30 -12.25 9.15
C VAL A 65 -2.94 -13.44 10.03
N VAL A 66 -2.34 -14.48 9.46
CA VAL A 66 -1.87 -15.68 10.19
C VAL A 66 -1.22 -15.32 11.53
N GLY A 67 -1.69 -15.94 12.62
CA GLY A 67 -1.21 -15.68 13.99
C GLY A 67 -2.03 -14.65 14.76
N GLU A 68 -2.92 -13.91 14.11
CA GLU A 68 -3.90 -13.08 14.80
C GLU A 68 -5.09 -13.92 15.31
N PRO A 69 -5.69 -13.55 16.46
CA PRO A 69 -6.88 -14.22 16.96
C PRO A 69 -8.15 -13.73 16.27
N VAL A 70 -9.16 -14.59 16.20
CA VAL A 70 -10.55 -14.24 15.87
C VAL A 70 -11.48 -14.72 16.98
N ALA A 71 -12.42 -13.86 17.36
CA ALA A 71 -13.53 -14.22 18.20
C ALA A 71 -14.70 -14.73 17.34
N LEU A 72 -15.12 -15.97 17.61
CA LEU A 72 -16.30 -16.58 17.02
C LEU A 72 -17.37 -16.65 18.10
N SER A 73 -18.39 -15.80 17.99
CA SER A 73 -19.41 -15.62 19.03
C SER A 73 -20.81 -15.65 18.46
N GLY A 74 -21.78 -15.98 19.30
CA GLY A 74 -23.17 -16.09 18.89
C GLY A 74 -24.09 -16.40 20.04
N GLY A 75 -25.34 -16.67 19.71
CA GLY A 75 -26.38 -17.05 20.66
C GLY A 75 -27.25 -18.17 20.11
N LEU A 76 -27.72 -19.01 21.03
CA LEU A 76 -28.80 -19.98 20.82
C LEU A 76 -30.10 -19.39 21.36
N ASP A 77 -31.10 -19.25 20.50
CA ASP A 77 -32.47 -18.93 20.90
C ASP A 77 -33.33 -20.20 20.77
N ALA A 78 -33.67 -20.77 21.93
CA ALA A 78 -34.46 -21.99 22.04
C ALA A 78 -35.42 -21.88 23.24
N GLY A 79 -36.25 -22.91 23.45
CA GLY A 79 -37.11 -22.98 24.63
C GLY A 79 -36.30 -22.93 25.94
N PRO A 80 -36.92 -22.53 27.06
CA PRO A 80 -36.22 -22.22 28.31
C PRO A 80 -35.39 -23.38 28.90
N SER A 81 -35.78 -24.64 28.65
CA SER A 81 -35.01 -25.82 29.06
C SER A 81 -33.85 -26.18 28.13
N CYS A 82 -33.72 -25.46 27.01
CA CYS A 82 -32.86 -25.80 25.88
C CYS A 82 -31.90 -24.68 25.50
N THR A 83 -31.85 -23.59 26.26
CA THR A 83 -31.01 -22.41 25.99
C THR A 83 -29.76 -22.40 26.85
N ALA A 84 -29.87 -22.62 28.16
CA ALA A 84 -28.75 -22.55 29.10
C ALA A 84 -27.98 -23.87 29.20
N GLY A 85 -26.64 -23.80 29.29
CA GLY A 85 -25.78 -24.96 29.52
C GLY A 85 -25.79 -26.00 28.40
N ARG A 86 -26.26 -25.63 27.20
CA ARG A 86 -26.21 -26.52 26.02
C ARG A 86 -24.80 -26.65 25.54
N GLU A 87 -24.39 -27.87 25.22
CA GLU A 87 -23.16 -28.13 24.49
C GLU A 87 -23.18 -27.41 23.14
N VAL A 88 -22.10 -26.71 22.85
CA VAL A 88 -21.84 -26.04 21.57
C VAL A 88 -20.55 -26.58 21.02
N VAL A 89 -20.59 -27.14 19.81
CA VAL A 89 -19.41 -27.57 19.06
C VAL A 89 -19.20 -26.57 17.94
N LEU A 90 -18.05 -25.89 17.98
CA LEU A 90 -17.59 -25.10 16.84
C LEU A 90 -16.97 -26.07 15.84
N GLU A 91 -17.57 -26.17 14.66
CA GLU A 91 -17.03 -26.95 13.56
C GLU A 91 -16.34 -26.04 12.55
N THR A 92 -15.29 -26.57 11.91
CA THR A 92 -14.55 -25.91 10.84
C THR A 92 -14.60 -26.73 9.56
N LEU A 93 -14.70 -26.03 8.44
CA LEU A 93 -14.49 -26.53 7.09
C LEU A 93 -13.34 -25.73 6.48
N PRO A 94 -12.09 -26.25 6.54
CA PRO A 94 -10.94 -25.60 5.93
C PRO A 94 -11.16 -25.36 4.43
N ALA A 95 -10.57 -24.29 3.88
CA ALA A 95 -10.66 -24.05 2.45
C ALA A 95 -10.07 -25.22 1.65
N GLY A 96 -10.84 -25.73 0.68
CA GLY A 96 -10.50 -26.91 -0.11
C GLY A 96 -10.83 -28.26 0.53
N ALA A 97 -11.25 -28.29 1.81
CA ALA A 97 -11.75 -29.51 2.44
C ALA A 97 -13.19 -29.82 2.01
N ALA A 98 -13.57 -31.10 2.08
CA ALA A 98 -14.91 -31.57 1.73
C ALA A 98 -15.77 -31.93 2.97
N ALA A 99 -15.18 -31.96 4.16
CA ALA A 99 -15.84 -32.41 5.38
C ALA A 99 -15.58 -31.46 6.55
N TRP A 100 -16.64 -31.26 7.34
CA TRP A 100 -16.58 -30.54 8.60
C TRP A 100 -15.85 -31.36 9.67
N SER A 101 -15.14 -30.67 10.55
CA SER A 101 -14.48 -31.28 11.71
C SER A 101 -14.63 -30.41 12.95
N PRO A 102 -14.66 -30.99 14.16
CA PRO A 102 -14.69 -30.21 15.40
C PRO A 102 -13.41 -29.38 15.56
N GLN A 103 -13.57 -28.08 15.80
CA GLN A 103 -12.49 -27.14 16.09
C GLN A 103 -12.38 -26.86 17.60
N ALA A 104 -13.51 -26.65 18.26
CA ALA A 104 -13.60 -26.37 19.69
C ALA A 104 -14.97 -26.78 20.23
N ALA A 105 -15.10 -26.91 21.55
CA ALA A 105 -16.37 -27.19 22.21
C ALA A 105 -16.49 -26.36 23.49
N GLY A 106 -17.73 -26.06 23.89
CA GLY A 106 -18.07 -25.28 25.06
C GLY A 106 -19.54 -25.44 25.43
N THR A 107 -20.05 -24.54 26.27
CA THR A 107 -21.46 -24.53 26.66
C THR A 107 -22.04 -23.13 26.59
N THR A 108 -23.34 -23.01 26.31
CA THR A 108 -24.04 -21.72 26.37
C THR A 108 -24.18 -21.22 27.81
N ASP A 109 -24.14 -19.90 27.95
CA ASP A 109 -24.48 -19.20 29.18
C ASP A 109 -26.00 -19.21 29.45
N PRO A 110 -26.49 -18.67 30.59
CA PRO A 110 -27.92 -18.61 30.89
C PRO A 110 -28.78 -17.83 29.88
N ALA A 111 -28.19 -16.93 29.09
CA ALA A 111 -28.85 -16.18 28.04
C ALA A 111 -28.70 -16.84 26.65
N GLY A 112 -28.06 -18.02 26.57
CA GLY A 112 -27.81 -18.73 25.32
C GLY A 112 -26.54 -18.28 24.58
N GLY A 113 -25.77 -17.36 25.16
CA GLY A 113 -24.55 -16.81 24.58
C GLY A 113 -23.38 -17.80 24.63
N PHE A 114 -22.51 -17.73 23.63
CA PHE A 114 -21.25 -18.49 23.60
C PHE A 114 -20.16 -17.71 22.84
N SER A 115 -18.90 -18.03 23.12
CA SER A 115 -17.76 -17.43 22.44
C SER A 115 -16.55 -18.36 22.44
N PHE A 116 -15.84 -18.39 21.31
CA PHE A 116 -14.57 -19.08 21.13
C PHE A 116 -13.53 -18.08 20.60
N THR A 117 -12.29 -18.18 21.06
CA THR A 117 -11.17 -17.43 20.49
C THR A 117 -10.16 -18.43 19.92
N ILE A 118 -9.86 -18.31 18.63
CA ILE A 118 -8.94 -19.20 17.91
C ILE A 118 -7.99 -18.39 17.02
N SER A 119 -6.86 -18.97 16.63
CA SER A 119 -5.88 -18.38 15.70
C SER A 119 -5.68 -19.30 14.49
N PRO A 120 -6.57 -19.26 13.49
CA PRO A 120 -6.49 -20.15 12.35
C PRO A 120 -5.29 -19.81 11.46
N ALA A 121 -4.60 -20.85 10.96
CA ALA A 121 -3.49 -20.69 10.02
C ALA A 121 -3.94 -20.61 8.55
N ALA A 122 -5.20 -20.93 8.26
CA ALA A 122 -5.76 -20.97 6.91
C ALA A 122 -7.21 -20.45 6.91
N SER A 123 -7.66 -19.95 5.76
CA SER A 123 -9.04 -19.57 5.54
C SER A 123 -9.96 -20.77 5.73
N ALA A 124 -11.10 -20.55 6.37
CA ALA A 124 -12.06 -21.61 6.66
C ALA A 124 -13.47 -21.04 6.81
N ARG A 125 -14.46 -21.94 6.74
CA ARG A 125 -15.82 -21.65 7.17
C ARG A 125 -16.06 -22.30 8.52
N TYR A 126 -16.87 -21.65 9.34
CA TYR A 126 -17.22 -22.09 10.68
C TYR A 126 -18.72 -22.16 10.84
N ARG A 127 -19.18 -23.08 11.68
CA ARG A 127 -20.56 -23.13 12.16
C ARG A 127 -20.57 -23.61 13.61
N ALA A 128 -21.55 -23.14 14.38
CA ALA A 128 -21.82 -23.65 15.71
C ALA A 128 -22.94 -24.70 15.60
N THR A 129 -22.66 -25.92 16.07
CA THR A 129 -23.65 -26.99 16.17
C THR A 129 -23.96 -27.29 17.63
N PHE A 130 -25.23 -27.57 17.89
CA PHE A 130 -25.74 -27.90 19.22
C PHE A 130 -26.32 -29.31 19.10
N PRO A 131 -25.66 -30.34 19.63
CA PRO A 131 -26.14 -31.72 19.54
C PRO A 131 -27.54 -31.88 20.16
N ALA A 132 -28.28 -32.88 19.66
CA ALA A 132 -29.56 -33.24 20.24
C ALA A 132 -29.36 -33.82 21.66
N ALA A 133 -30.12 -33.32 22.62
CA ALA A 133 -30.11 -33.76 24.01
C ALA A 133 -31.55 -33.69 24.55
N PRO A 134 -32.23 -34.82 24.84
CA PRO A 134 -33.65 -34.79 25.22
C PRO A 134 -33.94 -33.82 26.38
N PRO A 135 -34.95 -32.92 26.26
CA PRO A 135 -35.98 -32.81 25.22
C PRO A 135 -35.60 -31.92 24.01
N CYS A 136 -34.36 -31.47 23.93
CA CYS A 136 -33.90 -30.46 23.00
C CYS A 136 -33.40 -31.05 21.67
N PRO A 137 -33.91 -30.58 20.52
CA PRO A 137 -33.42 -31.00 19.22
C PRO A 137 -32.02 -30.45 18.94
N ALA A 138 -31.39 -31.00 17.90
CA ALA A 138 -30.15 -30.46 17.36
C ALA A 138 -30.42 -29.13 16.63
N VAL A 139 -29.49 -28.18 16.75
CA VAL A 139 -29.55 -26.87 16.08
C VAL A 139 -28.20 -26.58 15.45
N SER A 140 -28.17 -25.86 14.31
CA SER A 140 -26.92 -25.37 13.70
C SER A 140 -27.08 -23.91 13.31
N SER A 141 -26.03 -23.13 13.47
CA SER A 141 -25.97 -21.77 12.92
C SER A 141 -25.77 -21.80 11.39
N PRO A 142 -26.02 -20.67 10.71
CA PRO A 142 -25.43 -20.42 9.38
C PRO A 142 -23.90 -20.50 9.39
N GLU A 143 -23.31 -20.67 8.21
CA GLU A 143 -21.86 -20.66 8.02
C GLU A 143 -21.31 -19.24 8.07
N VAL A 144 -20.17 -19.06 8.73
CA VAL A 144 -19.39 -17.82 8.71
C VAL A 144 -18.03 -18.09 8.10
N ALA A 145 -17.64 -17.31 7.10
CA ALA A 145 -16.31 -17.38 6.51
C ALA A 145 -15.32 -16.50 7.28
N VAL A 146 -14.15 -17.05 7.60
CA VAL A 146 -12.99 -16.29 8.08
C VAL A 146 -11.90 -16.43 7.03
N GLU A 147 -11.48 -15.29 6.49
CA GLU A 147 -10.41 -15.22 5.50
C GLU A 147 -9.09 -14.90 6.20
N VAL A 148 -8.07 -15.72 5.94
CA VAL A 148 -6.77 -15.64 6.60
C VAL A 148 -5.70 -15.33 5.55
N ALA A 149 -5.17 -14.12 5.59
CA ALA A 149 -4.05 -13.70 4.75
C ALA A 149 -2.73 -14.30 5.27
N ALA A 150 -1.89 -14.76 4.35
CA ALA A 150 -0.56 -15.22 4.73
C ALA A 150 0.27 -14.06 5.32
N ARG A 151 1.05 -14.35 6.35
CA ARG A 151 2.00 -13.39 6.91
C ARG A 151 3.23 -13.36 6.02
N VAL A 152 3.55 -12.18 5.48
CA VAL A 152 4.75 -11.98 4.66
C VAL A 152 5.69 -11.04 5.41
N GLU A 153 6.90 -11.52 5.68
CA GLU A 153 7.94 -10.73 6.32
C GLU A 153 9.06 -10.46 5.32
N LEU A 154 9.51 -9.21 5.29
CA LEU A 154 10.61 -8.76 4.45
C LEU A 154 11.76 -8.27 5.34
N ALA A 155 12.84 -9.05 5.38
CA ALA A 155 14.07 -8.70 6.06
C ALA A 155 15.03 -8.00 5.08
N ALA A 156 15.27 -6.72 5.32
CA ALA A 156 16.20 -5.88 4.56
C ALA A 156 17.21 -5.20 5.50
N PRO A 157 18.41 -4.82 5.02
CA PRO A 157 19.32 -4.00 5.82
C PRO A 157 18.72 -2.62 6.08
N SER A 158 19.02 -2.02 7.22
CA SER A 158 18.56 -0.66 7.55
C SER A 158 19.15 0.42 6.62
N SER A 159 20.29 0.14 5.99
CA SER A 159 20.94 1.05 5.04
C SER A 159 21.71 0.32 3.95
N ALA A 160 21.82 0.95 2.79
CA ALA A 160 22.66 0.49 1.68
C ALA A 160 23.37 1.70 1.04
N ARG A 161 24.49 1.47 0.34
CA ARG A 161 25.11 2.52 -0.48
C ARG A 161 24.46 2.54 -1.87
N ALA A 162 24.32 3.71 -2.46
CA ALA A 162 24.01 3.81 -3.89
C ALA A 162 25.04 3.00 -4.71
N GLY A 163 24.54 2.21 -5.66
CA GLY A 163 25.26 1.22 -6.45
C GLY A 163 25.37 -0.17 -5.82
N ALA A 164 24.91 -0.38 -4.58
CA ALA A 164 24.96 -1.69 -3.92
C ALA A 164 23.70 -2.52 -4.23
N CYS A 165 23.88 -3.84 -4.31
CA CYS A 165 22.78 -4.81 -4.44
C CYS A 165 22.74 -5.72 -3.20
N PRO A 166 22.26 -5.22 -2.04
CA PRO A 166 22.26 -5.99 -0.80
C PRO A 166 21.33 -7.20 -0.91
N ARG A 167 21.59 -8.22 -0.09
CA ARG A 167 20.65 -9.34 0.08
C ARG A 167 19.46 -8.88 0.91
N VAL A 168 18.27 -9.16 0.42
CA VAL A 168 17.02 -9.11 1.21
C VAL A 168 16.38 -10.50 1.20
N VAL A 169 15.63 -10.82 2.24
CA VAL A 169 15.00 -12.13 2.40
C VAL A 169 13.51 -11.94 2.67
N VAL A 170 12.70 -12.69 1.94
CA VAL A 170 11.25 -12.77 2.15
C VAL A 170 10.93 -14.11 2.79
N SER A 171 10.12 -14.12 3.83
CA SER A 171 9.50 -15.32 4.42
C SER A 171 7.98 -15.22 4.37
N VAL A 172 7.31 -16.35 4.14
CA VAL A 172 5.85 -16.45 4.12
C VAL A 172 5.38 -17.52 5.10
N GLU A 173 4.39 -17.19 5.93
CA GLU A 173 3.75 -18.09 6.89
C GLU A 173 2.23 -18.18 6.64
N PRO A 174 1.62 -19.39 6.66
CA PRO A 174 2.25 -20.71 6.85
C PRO A 174 3.18 -21.09 5.68
N PRO A 175 4.01 -22.15 5.80
CA PRO A 175 4.95 -22.51 4.74
C PRO A 175 4.28 -22.76 3.37
N LYS A 176 4.73 -22.02 2.34
CA LYS A 176 4.23 -22.09 0.96
C LYS A 176 5.35 -22.44 -0.05
N PRO A 177 6.03 -23.59 0.08
CA PRO A 177 7.10 -23.96 -0.85
C PRO A 177 6.60 -23.98 -2.30
N GLY A 178 7.44 -23.50 -3.22
CA GLY A 178 7.12 -23.33 -4.64
C GLY A 178 6.22 -22.13 -4.96
N GLY A 179 5.62 -21.48 -3.96
CA GLY A 179 4.76 -20.31 -4.16
C GLY A 179 5.55 -19.10 -4.69
N PRO A 180 5.00 -18.32 -5.63
CA PRO A 180 5.69 -17.15 -6.18
C PRO A 180 5.65 -15.98 -5.20
N VAL A 181 6.78 -15.31 -5.01
CA VAL A 181 6.88 -14.03 -4.32
C VAL A 181 7.47 -12.97 -5.23
N VAL A 182 6.93 -11.77 -5.12
CA VAL A 182 7.34 -10.61 -5.92
C VAL A 182 7.97 -9.59 -4.99
N LEU A 183 9.14 -9.09 -5.37
CA LEU A 183 9.76 -7.95 -4.72
C LEU A 183 9.58 -6.70 -5.60
N GLU A 184 9.06 -5.65 -4.99
CA GLU A 184 8.82 -4.36 -5.63
C GLU A 184 9.57 -3.25 -4.90
N LEU A 185 9.99 -2.24 -5.64
CA LEU A 185 10.62 -1.03 -5.14
C LEU A 185 9.77 0.18 -5.52
N ARG A 186 9.51 1.06 -4.56
CA ARG A 186 8.73 2.26 -4.79
C ARG A 186 9.53 3.30 -5.59
N ARG A 187 8.93 3.79 -6.68
CA ARG A 187 9.46 4.81 -7.58
C ARG A 187 8.41 5.91 -7.72
N GLY A 188 8.58 7.02 -7.01
CA GLY A 188 7.50 8.01 -6.85
C GLY A 188 6.26 7.36 -6.22
N ASP A 189 5.12 7.41 -6.91
CA ASP A 189 3.86 6.84 -6.43
C ASP A 189 3.55 5.43 -6.94
N ARG A 190 4.46 4.83 -7.73
CA ARG A 190 4.30 3.47 -8.27
C ARG A 190 5.22 2.48 -7.59
N TRP A 191 4.72 1.27 -7.42
CA TRP A 191 5.53 0.10 -7.13
C TRP A 191 6.04 -0.49 -8.44
N VAL A 192 7.33 -0.83 -8.49
CA VAL A 192 7.98 -1.41 -9.66
C VAL A 192 8.57 -2.75 -9.27
N GLU A 193 8.17 -3.82 -9.96
CA GLU A 193 8.75 -5.15 -9.77
C GLU A 193 10.25 -5.11 -10.07
N VAL A 194 11.05 -5.48 -9.08
CA VAL A 194 12.51 -5.59 -9.17
C VAL A 194 12.98 -7.04 -9.11
N GLY A 195 12.07 -7.98 -8.83
CA GLY A 195 12.35 -9.40 -8.91
C GLY A 195 11.12 -10.25 -8.59
N ARG A 196 11.20 -11.51 -9.01
CA ARG A 196 10.22 -12.55 -8.72
C ARG A 196 10.95 -13.85 -8.51
N GLU A 197 10.62 -14.55 -7.44
CA GLU A 197 11.25 -15.82 -7.07
C GLU A 197 10.20 -16.80 -6.56
N ALA A 198 10.51 -18.09 -6.61
CA ALA A 198 9.73 -19.11 -5.90
C ALA A 198 10.26 -19.27 -4.47
N LEU A 199 9.36 -19.48 -3.52
CA LEU A 199 9.71 -19.82 -2.15
C LEU A 199 10.36 -21.22 -2.12
N GLY A 200 11.50 -21.35 -1.47
CA GLY A 200 12.13 -22.66 -1.23
C GLY A 200 11.41 -23.47 -0.14
N ASP A 201 11.97 -24.63 0.22
CA ASP A 201 11.38 -25.57 1.20
C ASP A 201 11.12 -24.95 2.58
N GLY A 202 11.94 -23.97 2.97
CA GLY A 202 11.77 -23.20 4.21
C GLY A 202 10.76 -22.04 4.10
N SER A 203 9.98 -21.96 3.02
CA SER A 203 9.08 -20.84 2.72
C SER A 203 9.78 -19.49 2.73
N ARG A 204 10.96 -19.45 2.08
CA ARG A 204 11.84 -18.29 1.99
C ARG A 204 12.35 -18.09 0.58
N ALA A 205 12.50 -16.84 0.18
CA ALA A 205 13.17 -16.45 -1.06
C ALA A 205 14.17 -15.31 -0.78
N GLY A 206 15.29 -15.29 -1.50
CA GLY A 206 16.31 -14.26 -1.35
C GLY A 206 16.44 -13.44 -2.63
N PHE A 207 16.44 -12.12 -2.49
CA PHE A 207 16.61 -11.19 -3.60
C PHE A 207 17.88 -10.36 -3.43
N ARG A 208 18.33 -9.72 -4.52
CA ARG A 208 19.43 -8.75 -4.54
C ARG A 208 19.04 -7.49 -5.31
N PRO A 209 18.07 -6.69 -4.82
CA PRO A 209 17.70 -5.44 -5.49
C PRO A 209 18.90 -4.49 -5.51
N CYS A 210 19.20 -3.90 -6.66
CA CYS A 210 20.26 -2.90 -6.78
C CYS A 210 19.68 -1.51 -6.56
N PHE A 211 20.25 -0.77 -5.61
CA PHE A 211 19.88 0.62 -5.35
C PHE A 211 20.72 1.56 -6.21
N GLY A 212 20.08 2.35 -7.04
CA GLY A 212 20.72 3.34 -7.91
C GLY A 212 21.00 4.67 -7.19
N PHE A 213 21.42 5.66 -7.97
CA PHE A 213 21.65 7.03 -7.48
C PHE A 213 20.35 7.82 -7.31
N ASP A 214 19.32 7.49 -8.10
CA ASP A 214 17.97 8.05 -7.95
C ASP A 214 17.25 7.55 -6.69
N ASP A 215 17.86 6.60 -5.98
CA ASP A 215 17.29 5.96 -4.78
C ASP A 215 17.77 6.59 -3.49
N LEU A 216 18.67 7.58 -3.57
CA LEU A 216 19.25 8.25 -2.42
C LEU A 216 18.15 8.75 -1.45
N GLY A 217 18.38 8.52 -0.16
CA GLY A 217 17.39 8.72 0.89
C GLY A 217 16.61 7.43 1.16
N THR A 218 15.35 7.55 1.56
CA THR A 218 14.55 6.40 1.99
C THR A 218 13.94 5.66 0.79
N ALA A 219 14.44 4.46 0.52
CA ALA A 219 13.87 3.54 -0.45
C ALA A 219 12.88 2.57 0.23
N LEU A 220 11.66 2.48 -0.29
CA LEU A 220 10.63 1.56 0.22
C LEU A 220 10.55 0.31 -0.65
N LEU A 221 10.72 -0.85 -0.02
CA LEU A 221 10.51 -2.16 -0.63
C LEU A 221 9.20 -2.77 -0.17
N ARG A 222 8.57 -3.54 -1.04
CA ARG A 222 7.40 -4.37 -0.75
C ARG A 222 7.62 -5.77 -1.29
N ALA A 223 7.46 -6.77 -0.45
CA ALA A 223 7.33 -8.16 -0.86
C ALA A 223 5.85 -8.54 -0.85
N SER A 224 5.38 -9.24 -1.88
CA SER A 224 4.01 -9.74 -1.95
C SER A 224 3.96 -11.20 -2.35
N TRP A 225 3.01 -11.93 -1.76
CA TRP A 225 2.64 -13.29 -2.13
C TRP A 225 1.15 -13.28 -2.52
N PRO A 226 0.78 -13.84 -3.69
CA PRO A 226 -0.52 -13.57 -4.31
C PRO A 226 -1.72 -14.31 -3.72
N GLY A 227 -1.52 -15.22 -2.76
CA GLY A 227 -2.59 -16.09 -2.28
C GLY A 227 -2.53 -17.49 -2.88
N ASP A 228 -3.24 -18.41 -2.24
CA ASP A 228 -3.54 -19.76 -2.74
C ASP A 228 -4.94 -20.17 -2.22
N PRO A 229 -5.45 -21.37 -2.56
CA PRO A 229 -6.76 -21.79 -2.06
C PRO A 229 -6.89 -21.84 -0.53
N GLY A 230 -5.79 -21.95 0.22
CA GLY A 230 -5.78 -22.03 1.68
C GLY A 230 -5.63 -20.68 2.37
N ASN A 231 -4.98 -19.70 1.75
CA ASN A 231 -4.71 -18.39 2.35
C ASN A 231 -4.87 -17.26 1.33
N ALA A 232 -5.45 -16.15 1.79
CA ALA A 232 -5.49 -14.93 1.01
C ALA A 232 -4.08 -14.33 0.82
N ALA A 233 -3.95 -13.43 -0.15
CA ALA A 233 -2.71 -12.73 -0.45
C ALA A 233 -2.15 -12.00 0.79
N GLY A 234 -0.82 -11.89 0.84
CA GLY A 234 -0.11 -11.20 1.91
C GLY A 234 0.98 -10.30 1.36
N ALA A 235 1.36 -9.29 2.14
CA ALA A 235 2.47 -8.40 1.79
C ALA A 235 3.21 -7.92 3.04
N GLY A 236 4.51 -7.64 2.87
CA GLY A 236 5.38 -7.06 3.89
C GLY A 236 6.23 -5.95 3.28
N GLU A 237 6.47 -4.88 4.03
CA GLU A 237 7.25 -3.73 3.58
C GLU A 237 8.48 -3.51 4.45
N ALA A 238 9.53 -2.96 3.85
CA ALA A 238 10.74 -2.56 4.55
C ALA A 238 11.31 -1.28 3.95
N ALA A 239 11.86 -0.42 4.80
CA ALA A 239 12.57 0.79 4.39
C ALA A 239 14.08 0.55 4.46
N VAL A 240 14.80 0.99 3.42
CA VAL A 240 16.25 0.98 3.36
C VAL A 240 16.73 2.41 3.16
N GLU A 241 17.58 2.91 4.04
CA GLU A 241 18.22 4.21 3.83
C GLU A 241 19.38 4.08 2.85
N VAL A 242 19.21 4.62 1.65
CA VAL A 242 20.23 4.61 0.59
C VAL A 242 21.12 5.83 0.74
N VAL A 243 22.33 5.59 1.20
CA VAL A 243 23.33 6.64 1.42
C VAL A 243 24.25 6.80 0.20
N ARG A 244 24.98 7.92 0.17
CA ARG A 244 25.96 8.21 -0.89
C ARG A 244 26.95 7.07 -1.09
N ALA A 245 27.33 6.86 -2.35
CA ALA A 245 28.32 5.86 -2.72
C ALA A 245 29.70 6.19 -2.11
N ALA A 246 30.54 5.17 -1.91
CA ALA A 246 31.86 5.34 -1.30
C ALA A 246 32.76 6.31 -2.11
N TRP A 247 32.66 6.28 -3.44
CA TRP A 247 33.41 7.19 -4.30
C TRP A 247 32.93 8.64 -4.16
N MET A 248 31.64 8.89 -3.93
CA MET A 248 31.11 10.24 -3.71
C MET A 248 31.67 10.84 -2.42
N ALA A 249 31.65 10.07 -1.33
CA ALA A 249 32.24 10.50 -0.06
C ALA A 249 33.75 10.75 -0.19
N ARG A 250 34.45 9.96 -1.01
CA ARG A 250 35.87 10.19 -1.32
C ARG A 250 36.07 11.48 -2.12
N VAL A 251 35.24 11.76 -3.11
CA VAL A 251 35.30 13.03 -3.86
C VAL A 251 35.02 14.20 -2.91
N ASP A 252 33.96 14.13 -2.10
CA ASP A 252 33.62 15.13 -1.08
C ASP A 252 34.84 15.45 -0.19
N GLY A 253 35.55 14.42 0.30
CA GLY A 253 36.76 14.59 1.10
C GLY A 253 37.94 15.21 0.33
N LEU A 254 38.12 14.89 -0.94
CA LEU A 254 39.19 15.45 -1.78
C LEU A 254 38.97 16.93 -2.13
N VAL A 255 37.70 17.32 -2.32
CA VAL A 255 37.34 18.69 -2.72
C VAL A 255 36.96 19.58 -1.54
N ALA A 256 36.78 19.01 -0.34
CA ALA A 256 36.41 19.76 0.86
C ALA A 256 37.34 20.98 1.10
N GLY A 257 36.72 22.15 1.26
CA GLY A 257 37.43 23.42 1.48
C GLY A 257 38.21 23.95 0.27
N ARG A 258 38.06 23.34 -0.91
CA ARG A 258 38.76 23.76 -2.13
C ARG A 258 37.80 24.46 -3.08
N SER A 259 38.32 25.42 -3.85
CA SER A 259 37.59 26.08 -4.94
C SER A 259 37.54 25.19 -6.20
N VAL A 260 37.03 23.97 -6.06
CA VAL A 260 36.87 22.99 -7.14
C VAL A 260 35.38 22.74 -7.35
N SER A 261 34.96 22.54 -8.59
CA SER A 261 33.60 22.06 -8.92
C SER A 261 33.72 20.68 -9.55
N VAL A 262 32.81 19.77 -9.18
CA VAL A 262 32.75 18.43 -9.75
C VAL A 262 31.32 18.11 -10.09
N ALA A 263 31.09 17.69 -11.33
CA ALA A 263 29.84 17.09 -11.76
C ALA A 263 30.16 15.75 -12.40
N VAL A 264 29.43 14.71 -11.99
CA VAL A 264 29.46 13.40 -12.64
C VAL A 264 28.05 13.14 -13.15
N ALA A 265 27.94 12.93 -14.44
CA ALA A 265 26.68 12.59 -15.09
C ALA A 265 26.87 11.34 -15.97
N ASP A 266 25.82 10.55 -16.07
CA ASP A 266 25.73 9.42 -16.99
C ASP A 266 24.41 9.54 -17.74
N ASP A 267 24.45 9.39 -19.07
CA ASP A 267 23.32 9.59 -19.98
C ASP A 267 22.48 10.87 -19.71
N GLY A 268 23.17 11.98 -19.41
CA GLY A 268 22.54 13.28 -19.11
C GLY A 268 21.93 13.40 -17.70
N VAL A 269 21.96 12.35 -16.88
CA VAL A 269 21.49 12.36 -15.48
C VAL A 269 22.67 12.58 -14.55
N PHE A 270 22.58 13.60 -13.70
CA PHE A 270 23.64 13.89 -12.74
C PHE A 270 23.60 12.91 -11.57
N LEU A 271 24.69 12.15 -11.41
CA LEU A 271 24.88 11.20 -10.32
C LEU A 271 25.50 11.87 -9.09
N TYR A 272 26.32 12.90 -9.30
CA TYR A 272 26.99 13.65 -8.25
C TYR A 272 27.24 15.09 -8.67
N ARG A 273 27.11 16.01 -7.72
CA ARG A 273 27.34 17.44 -7.90
C ARG A 273 28.02 18.02 -6.66
N HIS A 274 29.07 18.78 -6.89
CA HIS A 274 29.74 19.61 -5.89
C HIS A 274 30.04 20.96 -6.52
N LEU A 275 29.38 22.01 -6.00
CA LEU A 275 29.54 23.40 -6.47
C LEU A 275 29.44 23.53 -8.01
N ASP A 276 28.66 22.68 -8.67
CA ASP A 276 28.53 22.60 -10.13
C ASP A 276 27.92 23.89 -10.72
N ALA A 277 27.04 24.55 -9.96
CA ALA A 277 26.45 25.83 -10.33
C ALA A 277 27.23 27.05 -9.80
N ALA A 278 28.35 26.86 -9.09
CA ALA A 278 29.12 27.98 -8.55
C ALA A 278 29.87 28.69 -9.68
N PRO A 279 29.68 30.01 -9.89
CA PRO A 279 30.43 30.75 -10.89
C PRO A 279 31.93 30.71 -10.57
N ARG A 280 32.74 30.35 -11.56
CA ARG A 280 34.20 30.37 -11.45
C ARG A 280 34.81 31.06 -12.65
N THR A 281 35.94 31.74 -12.43
CA THR A 281 36.77 32.22 -13.53
C THR A 281 37.34 30.99 -14.25
N PRO A 282 37.09 30.81 -15.57
CA PRO A 282 37.53 29.62 -16.27
C PRO A 282 39.07 29.49 -16.23
N ALA A 283 39.56 28.27 -16.09
CA ALA A 283 40.98 27.98 -16.27
C ALA A 283 41.41 28.25 -17.73
N SER A 284 42.71 28.45 -18.00
CA SER A 284 43.16 28.91 -19.33
C SER A 284 42.76 27.96 -20.47
N ASN A 285 42.75 26.66 -20.24
CA ASN A 285 42.27 25.64 -21.18
C ASN A 285 40.74 25.66 -21.34
N GLU A 286 39.99 25.91 -20.28
CA GLU A 286 38.53 26.05 -20.32
C GLU A 286 38.11 27.31 -21.08
N LYS A 287 38.88 28.40 -21.02
CA LYS A 287 38.62 29.61 -21.82
C LYS A 287 38.58 29.30 -23.31
N LEU A 288 39.53 28.49 -23.81
CA LEU A 288 39.57 28.11 -25.22
C LEU A 288 38.36 27.27 -25.61
N LEU A 289 38.03 26.24 -24.83
CA LEU A 289 36.86 25.39 -25.09
C LEU A 289 35.55 26.19 -25.02
N LEU A 290 35.42 27.09 -24.04
CA LEU A 290 34.28 27.98 -23.90
C LEU A 290 34.18 28.94 -25.09
N SER A 291 35.29 29.53 -25.54
CA SER A 291 35.31 30.38 -26.72
C SER A 291 34.90 29.62 -28.00
N MET A 292 35.34 28.38 -28.16
CA MET A 292 34.94 27.53 -29.29
C MET A 292 33.44 27.20 -29.24
N ALA A 293 32.93 26.81 -28.07
CA ALA A 293 31.50 26.51 -27.89
C ALA A 293 30.62 27.75 -28.11
N LEU A 294 31.04 28.92 -27.64
CA LEU A 294 30.32 30.17 -27.88
C LEU A 294 30.34 30.57 -29.36
N LEU A 295 31.46 30.38 -30.04
CA LEU A 295 31.57 30.64 -31.49
C LEU A 295 30.66 29.71 -32.29
N ASP A 296 30.62 28.43 -31.94
CA ASP A 296 29.76 27.42 -32.58
C ASP A 296 28.26 27.72 -32.36
N ALA A 297 27.87 28.00 -31.11
CA ALA A 297 26.47 28.21 -30.74
C ALA A 297 25.90 29.56 -31.18
N LEU A 298 26.71 30.63 -31.16
CA LEU A 298 26.24 32.00 -31.35
C LEU A 298 26.71 32.62 -32.68
N GLY A 299 27.68 32.00 -33.35
CA GLY A 299 28.28 32.48 -34.58
C GLY A 299 29.31 33.61 -34.37
N PRO A 300 30.12 33.91 -35.39
CA PRO A 300 31.24 34.86 -35.29
C PRO A 300 30.80 36.33 -35.11
N ASP A 301 29.58 36.67 -35.50
CA ASP A 301 29.06 38.04 -35.42
C ASP A 301 28.47 38.38 -34.04
N HIS A 302 28.30 37.38 -33.16
CA HIS A 302 27.76 37.61 -31.84
C HIS A 302 28.74 38.38 -30.95
N ARG A 303 28.27 39.48 -30.36
CA ARG A 303 29.04 40.31 -29.42
C ARG A 303 28.56 40.04 -28.00
N VAL A 304 29.42 39.44 -27.17
CA VAL A 304 29.14 39.26 -25.75
C VAL A 304 29.15 40.63 -25.06
N SER A 305 27.99 41.05 -24.56
CA SER A 305 27.89 42.26 -23.75
C SER A 305 28.44 41.97 -22.35
N THR A 306 29.45 42.71 -21.93
CA THR A 306 30.01 42.64 -20.58
C THR A 306 29.64 43.94 -19.85
N ALA A 307 29.25 43.82 -18.58
CA ALA A 307 28.93 44.93 -17.69
C ALA A 307 30.15 45.28 -16.82
#